data_AF-A0A6I7ZB60-F1
#
_entry.id   AF-A0A6I7ZB60-F1
#
_cell.length_a   1.000
_cell.length_b   1.000
_cell.length_c   1.000
_cell.angle_alpha   90.00
_cell.angle_beta   90.00
_cell.angle_gamma   90.00
#
_symmetry.space_group_name_H-M   'P 1'
#
loop_
_entity.id
_entity.type
_entity.pdbx_description
1 polymer ?
#
loop_
_entity_poly.entity_id
_entity_poly.type
_entity_poly.pdbx_seq_one_letter_code
_entity_poly.pdbx_strand_id
1 'polypeptide(L)'
;MNEQLLTYNQTFSLKPETLEKRIMEYYQETQNSSLTIKYILALRVRFKLGAQEFAHILEDLVRYLFMNTKATRTMKRFFYYFKDYFMESEWKRLTLRVFPIRNFGKKVVSAVRSLISAVRPEETTET
;
A
#
# COMPACT_ATOMS: atom_id res chain seq x y z
N MET A 1 14.19 -2.10 -24.09
CA MET A 1 13.83 -0.67 -24.14
C MET A 1 13.63 -0.19 -22.71
N ASN A 2 14.26 0.92 -22.31
CA ASN A 2 13.97 1.56 -21.02
C ASN A 2 12.56 2.18 -21.10
N GLU A 3 11.54 1.45 -20.63
CA GLU A 3 10.16 1.95 -20.50
C GLU A 3 10.04 2.97 -19.36
N GLN A 4 10.84 4.03 -19.40
CA GLN A 4 10.80 5.08 -18.39
C GLN A 4 9.86 6.20 -18.88
N LEU A 5 8.60 6.16 -18.41
CA LEU A 5 7.60 7.22 -18.65
C LEU A 5 8.10 8.63 -18.26
N LEU A 6 8.68 8.78 -17.07
CA LEU A 6 9.16 10.06 -16.54
C LEU A 6 10.62 9.91 -16.08
N THR A 7 11.45 10.87 -16.46
CA THR A 7 12.79 11.00 -15.87
C THR A 7 12.69 11.39 -14.39
N TYR A 8 13.78 11.20 -13.64
CA TYR A 8 13.82 11.62 -12.23
C TYR A 8 13.56 13.13 -12.10
N ASN A 9 14.19 13.96 -12.94
CA ASN A 9 13.96 15.40 -12.94
C ASN A 9 12.48 15.74 -13.24
N GLN A 10 11.86 15.10 -14.23
CA GLN A 10 10.44 15.33 -14.52
C GLN A 10 9.54 14.96 -13.33
N THR A 11 9.83 13.86 -12.64
CA THR A 11 9.06 13.40 -11.49
C THR A 11 9.04 14.44 -10.34
N PHE A 12 10.14 15.18 -10.15
CA PHE A 12 10.28 16.14 -9.06
C PHE A 12 10.08 17.62 -9.45
N SER A 13 10.15 17.97 -10.73
CA SER A 13 10.00 19.36 -11.20
C SER A 13 8.63 19.68 -11.80
N LEU A 14 7.89 18.69 -12.32
CA LEU A 14 6.59 18.94 -12.94
C LEU A 14 5.49 19.21 -11.91
N LYS A 15 4.45 19.93 -12.37
CA LYS A 15 3.23 20.22 -11.61
C LYS A 15 2.37 18.95 -11.44
N PRO A 16 1.56 18.87 -10.35
CA PRO A 16 0.66 17.75 -10.11
C PRO A 16 -0.20 17.38 -11.32
N GLU A 17 -0.89 18.34 -11.95
CA GLU A 17 -1.88 18.05 -13.00
C GLU A 17 -1.24 17.36 -14.21
N THR A 18 -0.01 17.78 -14.54
CA THR A 18 0.76 17.17 -15.64
C THR A 18 1.19 15.74 -15.30
N LEU A 19 1.58 15.51 -14.05
CA LEU A 19 2.01 14.19 -13.57
C LEU A 19 0.83 13.22 -13.51
N GLU A 20 -0.31 13.66 -12.98
CA GLU A 20 -1.52 12.84 -12.90
C GLU A 20 -1.96 12.39 -14.28
N LYS A 21 -2.08 13.34 -15.23
CA LYS A 21 -2.46 13.05 -16.61
C LYS A 21 -1.54 12.00 -17.23
N ARG A 22 -0.23 12.23 -17.21
CA ARG A 22 0.75 11.32 -17.84
C ARG A 22 0.76 9.93 -17.22
N ILE A 23 0.66 9.84 -15.90
CA ILE A 23 0.65 8.55 -15.19
C ILE A 23 -0.66 7.80 -15.46
N MET A 24 -1.79 8.51 -15.53
CA MET A 24 -3.09 7.92 -15.86
C MET A 24 -3.10 7.37 -17.28
N GLU A 25 -2.69 8.17 -18.27
CA GLU A 25 -2.58 7.76 -19.69
C GLU A 25 -1.67 6.54 -19.84
N TYR A 26 -0.48 6.58 -19.24
CA TYR A 26 0.44 5.44 -19.24
C TYR A 26 -0.19 4.17 -18.68
N TYR A 27 -0.91 4.27 -17.56
CA TYR A 27 -1.56 3.10 -16.99
C TYR A 27 -2.67 2.57 -17.89
N GLN A 28 -3.47 3.46 -18.50
CA GLN A 28 -4.53 3.07 -19.42
C GLN A 28 -3.97 2.31 -20.62
N GLU A 29 -2.87 2.77 -21.20
CA GLU A 29 -2.22 2.15 -22.36
C GLU A 29 -1.52 0.83 -22.04
N THR A 30 -0.80 0.77 -20.92
CA THR A 30 0.11 -0.36 -20.64
C THR A 30 -0.41 -1.36 -19.61
N GLN A 31 -1.41 -0.96 -18.81
CA GLN A 31 -1.89 -1.70 -17.63
C GLN A 31 -0.77 -2.06 -16.63
N ASN A 32 0.38 -1.37 -16.67
CA ASN A 32 1.54 -1.68 -15.86
C ASN A 32 1.41 -1.13 -14.42
N SER A 33 0.64 -1.85 -13.61
CA SER A 33 0.40 -1.52 -12.20
C SER A 33 1.69 -1.35 -11.37
N SER A 34 2.75 -2.08 -11.72
CA SER A 34 4.00 -2.04 -10.95
C SER A 34 4.77 -0.75 -11.14
N LEU A 35 4.85 -0.24 -12.38
CA LEU A 35 5.55 1.02 -12.64
C LEU A 35 4.71 2.21 -12.20
N THR A 36 3.40 2.18 -12.44
CA THR A 36 2.45 3.20 -11.97
C THR A 36 2.58 3.44 -10.47
N ILE A 37 2.57 2.38 -9.65
CA ILE A 37 2.70 2.51 -8.20
C ILE A 37 4.07 3.06 -7.77
N LYS A 38 5.15 2.78 -8.51
CA LYS A 38 6.47 3.38 -8.22
C LYS A 38 6.44 4.89 -8.43
N TYR A 39 5.83 5.37 -9.51
CA TYR A 39 5.70 6.80 -9.74
C TYR A 39 4.84 7.46 -8.67
N ILE A 40 3.67 6.91 -8.37
CA ILE A 40 2.79 7.49 -7.34
C ILE A 40 3.51 7.51 -5.99
N LEU A 41 4.25 6.46 -5.62
CA LEU A 41 5.06 6.47 -4.40
C LEU A 41 6.11 7.60 -4.41
N ALA A 42 6.80 7.83 -5.53
CA ALA A 42 7.76 8.93 -5.65
C ALA A 42 7.09 10.30 -5.45
N LEU A 43 5.88 10.50 -5.98
CA LEU A 43 5.11 11.73 -5.76
C LEU A 43 4.68 11.87 -4.30
N ARG A 44 4.37 10.77 -3.61
CA ARG A 44 4.11 10.81 -2.18
C ARG A 44 5.34 11.14 -1.34
N VAL A 45 6.54 10.79 -1.79
CA VAL A 45 7.77 11.29 -1.16
C VAL A 45 7.84 12.81 -1.26
N ARG A 46 7.44 13.43 -2.39
CA ARG A 46 7.36 14.90 -2.51
C ARG A 46 6.40 15.51 -1.48
N PHE A 47 5.22 14.90 -1.31
CA PHE A 47 4.27 15.31 -0.28
C PHE A 47 4.91 15.28 1.12
N LYS A 48 5.59 14.18 1.47
CA LYS A 48 6.30 14.06 2.75
C LYS A 48 7.46 15.04 2.93
N LEU A 49 8.01 15.57 1.84
CA LEU A 49 9.03 16.62 1.85
C LEU A 49 8.46 18.04 1.91
N GLY A 50 7.12 18.20 1.96
CA GLY A 50 6.47 19.50 2.19
C GLY A 50 5.60 20.00 1.03
N ALA A 51 5.56 19.31 -0.11
CA ALA A 51 4.73 19.68 -1.24
C ALA A 51 3.27 19.27 -1.01
N GLN A 52 2.52 20.09 -0.27
CA GLN A 52 1.15 19.79 0.18
C GLN A 52 0.16 19.55 -0.97
N GLU A 53 0.43 20.13 -2.15
CA GLU A 53 -0.37 19.92 -3.36
C GLU A 53 -0.40 18.46 -3.85
N PHE A 54 0.47 17.59 -3.30
CA PHE A 54 0.52 16.16 -3.61
C PHE A 54 -0.20 15.27 -2.59
N ALA A 55 -0.94 15.82 -1.62
CA ALA A 55 -1.57 15.06 -0.52
C ALA A 55 -2.47 13.90 -1.03
N HIS A 56 -3.28 14.17 -2.05
CA HIS A 56 -4.26 13.23 -2.62
C HIS A 56 -3.88 12.76 -4.04
N ILE A 57 -2.61 12.87 -4.41
CA ILE A 57 -2.16 12.60 -5.78
C ILE A 57 -2.53 11.17 -6.21
N LEU A 58 -3.30 11.07 -7.29
CA LEU A 58 -3.75 9.79 -7.88
C LEU A 58 -4.39 8.81 -6.89
N GLU A 59 -5.07 9.30 -5.85
CA GLU A 59 -5.69 8.48 -4.81
C GLU A 59 -6.65 7.43 -5.38
N ASP A 60 -7.56 7.84 -6.25
CA ASP A 60 -8.55 6.95 -6.87
C ASP A 60 -7.90 5.85 -7.71
N LEU A 61 -6.81 6.17 -8.43
CA LEU A 61 -6.08 5.20 -9.22
C LEU A 61 -5.43 4.16 -8.31
N VAL A 62 -4.82 4.56 -7.20
CA VAL A 62 -4.25 3.61 -6.23
C VAL A 62 -5.35 2.70 -5.67
N ARG A 63 -6.49 3.27 -5.27
CA ARG A 63 -7.63 2.49 -4.76
C ARG A 63 -8.09 1.47 -5.79
N TYR A 64 -8.30 1.91 -7.04
CA TYR A 64 -8.66 1.05 -8.14
C TYR A 64 -7.66 -0.10 -8.34
N LEU A 65 -6.35 0.20 -8.37
CA LEU A 65 -5.31 -0.79 -8.58
C LEU A 65 -5.34 -1.88 -7.51
N PHE A 66 -5.40 -1.51 -6.24
CA PHE A 66 -5.39 -2.49 -5.15
C PHE A 66 -6.68 -3.30 -5.04
N MET A 67 -7.83 -2.73 -5.40
CA MET A 67 -9.13 -3.42 -5.34
C MET A 67 -9.35 -4.36 -6.54
N ASN A 68 -9.01 -3.91 -7.75
CA ASN A 68 -9.45 -4.55 -8.98
C ASN A 68 -8.36 -5.40 -9.65
N THR A 69 -7.09 -5.21 -9.32
CA THR A 69 -5.98 -5.96 -9.94
C THR A 69 -5.39 -7.01 -8.99
N LYS A 70 -4.59 -7.93 -9.55
CA LYS A 70 -3.79 -8.87 -8.74
C LYS A 70 -2.57 -8.12 -8.20
N ALA A 71 -2.47 -8.03 -6.87
CA ALA A 71 -1.36 -7.33 -6.22
C ALA A 71 0.01 -7.90 -6.63
N THR A 72 0.76 -7.11 -7.39
CA THR A 72 2.13 -7.45 -7.84
C THR A 72 3.11 -7.40 -6.68
N ARG A 73 4.31 -7.97 -6.84
CA ARG A 73 5.37 -7.91 -5.82
C ARG A 73 5.68 -6.48 -5.37
N THR A 74 5.69 -5.54 -6.32
CA THR A 74 5.92 -4.12 -6.07
C THR A 74 4.79 -3.50 -5.25
N MET A 75 3.54 -3.78 -5.62
CA MET A 75 2.37 -3.32 -4.86
C MET A 75 2.39 -3.83 -3.42
N LYS A 76 2.69 -5.11 -3.21
CA LYS A 76 2.82 -5.69 -1.86
C LYS A 76 3.90 -4.98 -1.05
N ARG A 77 5.06 -4.73 -1.65
CA ARG A 77 6.19 -4.04 -0.99
C ARG A 77 5.81 -2.63 -0.54
N PHE A 78 5.04 -1.91 -1.34
CA PHE A 78 4.71 -0.50 -1.07
C PHE A 78 3.34 -0.27 -0.44
N PHE A 79 2.59 -1.33 -0.17
CA PHE A 79 1.21 -1.26 0.32
C PHE A 79 1.02 -0.33 1.52
N TYR A 80 1.89 -0.42 2.54
CA TYR A 80 1.76 0.37 3.77
C TYR A 80 1.97 1.86 3.59
N TYR A 81 2.65 2.29 2.53
CA TYR A 81 2.76 3.71 2.27
C TYR A 81 1.37 4.28 2.02
N PHE A 82 0.54 3.63 1.21
CA PHE A 82 -0.79 4.09 0.79
C PHE A 82 -1.92 3.90 1.82
N LYS A 83 -1.64 3.63 3.10
CA LYS A 83 -2.69 3.33 4.09
C LYS A 83 -3.77 4.42 4.17
N ASP A 84 -3.37 5.68 4.09
CA ASP A 84 -4.21 6.86 4.17
C ASP A 84 -5.12 7.06 2.95
N TYR A 85 -4.91 6.32 1.85
CA TYR A 85 -5.76 6.36 0.67
C TYR A 85 -6.97 5.42 0.76
N PHE A 86 -7.08 4.64 1.83
CA PHE A 86 -8.13 3.63 1.98
C PHE A 86 -8.99 3.93 3.20
N MET A 87 -10.28 3.65 3.07
CA MET A 87 -11.16 3.59 4.24
C MET A 87 -10.73 2.41 5.13
N GLU A 88 -11.02 2.49 6.44
CA GLU A 88 -10.58 1.47 7.39
C GLU A 88 -11.09 0.06 7.02
N SER A 89 -12.34 -0.03 6.55
CA SER A 89 -12.96 -1.27 6.10
C SER A 89 -12.28 -1.84 4.85
N GLU A 90 -11.93 -0.99 3.89
CA GLU A 90 -11.19 -1.34 2.67
C GLU A 90 -9.78 -1.82 3.01
N TRP A 91 -9.09 -1.07 3.88
CA TRP A 91 -7.74 -1.37 4.33
C TRP A 91 -7.64 -2.75 4.99
N LYS A 92 -8.59 -3.08 5.87
CA LYS A 92 -8.68 -4.39 6.53
C LYS A 92 -8.83 -5.51 5.51
N ARG A 93 -9.74 -5.34 4.54
CA ARG A 93 -10.00 -6.33 3.47
C ARG A 93 -8.76 -6.51 2.59
N LEU A 94 -8.12 -5.42 2.17
CA LEU A 94 -6.93 -5.46 1.32
C LEU A 94 -5.75 -6.08 2.05
N THR A 95 -5.53 -5.78 3.33
CA THR A 95 -4.46 -6.41 4.13
C THR A 95 -4.60 -7.93 4.17
N LEU A 96 -5.84 -8.45 4.25
CA LEU A 96 -6.13 -9.88 4.19
C LEU A 96 -5.78 -10.49 2.83
N ARG A 97 -6.19 -9.83 1.74
CA ARG A 97 -5.95 -10.26 0.36
C ARG A 97 -4.48 -10.19 -0.05
N VAL A 98 -3.77 -9.13 0.35
CA VAL A 98 -2.38 -8.86 -0.06
C VAL A 98 -1.40 -9.78 0.69
N PHE A 99 -1.68 -10.10 1.96
CA PHE A 99 -0.80 -10.88 2.85
C PHE A 99 -1.49 -12.08 3.51
N PRO A 100 -2.00 -13.07 2.75
CA PRO A 100 -2.77 -14.19 3.32
C PRO A 100 -1.97 -14.98 4.38
N ILE A 101 -0.68 -15.23 4.12
CA ILE A 101 0.19 -16.06 4.98
C ILE A 101 0.52 -15.38 6.32
N ARG A 102 0.79 -14.06 6.32
CA ARG A 102 1.08 -13.32 7.57
C ARG A 102 -0.13 -13.31 8.50
N ASN A 103 -1.35 -13.33 7.94
CA ASN A 103 -2.58 -13.36 8.71
C ASN A 103 -2.89 -14.76 9.25
N PHE A 104 -2.53 -15.81 8.51
CA PHE A 104 -2.56 -17.18 9.02
C PHE A 104 -1.64 -17.33 10.23
N GLY A 105 -0.38 -16.87 10.13
CA GLY A 105 0.57 -16.89 11.24
C GLY A 105 0.05 -16.14 12.48
N LYS A 106 -0.52 -14.95 12.30
CA LYS A 106 -1.15 -14.21 13.42
C LYS A 106 -2.31 -14.96 14.06
N LYS A 107 -3.18 -15.59 13.27
CA LYS A 107 -4.30 -16.39 13.78
C LYS A 107 -3.81 -17.60 14.58
N VAL A 108 -2.85 -18.35 14.04
CA VAL A 108 -2.24 -19.51 14.72
C VAL A 108 -1.58 -19.09 16.02
N VAL A 109 -0.76 -18.03 16.01
CA VAL A 109 -0.11 -17.52 17.23
C VAL A 109 -1.13 -17.05 18.26
N SER A 110 -2.20 -16.36 17.85
CA SER A 110 -3.26 -15.95 18.78
C SER A 110 -4.02 -17.12 19.39
N ALA A 111 -4.30 -18.17 18.60
CA ALA A 111 -4.97 -19.37 19.07
C ALA A 111 -4.10 -20.13 20.07
N VAL A 112 -2.81 -20.30 19.75
CA VAL A 112 -1.83 -20.92 20.67
C VAL A 112 -1.70 -20.11 21.96
N ARG A 113 -1.62 -18.78 21.88
CA ARG A 113 -1.57 -17.91 23.07
C ARG A 113 -2.80 -18.08 23.97
N SER A 114 -4.00 -18.13 23.38
CA SER A 114 -5.26 -18.35 24.11
C SER A 114 -5.27 -19.68 24.84
N LEU A 115 -4.82 -20.76 24.17
CA LEU A 115 -4.72 -22.08 24.79
C LEU A 115 -3.68 -22.11 25.93
N ILE A 116 -2.53 -21.46 25.75
CA ILE A 116 -1.51 -21.36 26.80
C ILE A 116 -2.05 -20.57 28.01
N SER A 117 -2.80 -19.48 27.80
CA SER A 117 -3.44 -18.76 28.91
C SER A 117 -4.53 -19.56 29.61
N ALA A 118 -5.25 -20.44 28.90
CA ALA A 118 -6.28 -21.29 29.49
C ALA A 118 -5.71 -22.48 30.30
N VAL A 119 -4.47 -22.87 30.02
CA VAL A 119 -3.77 -24.00 30.68
C VAL A 119 -2.82 -23.53 31.79
N ARG A 120 -2.54 -22.22 31.89
CA ARG A 120 -1.69 -21.68 32.95
C ARG A 120 -2.44 -21.74 34.29
N PRO A 121 -1.95 -22.48 35.31
CA PRO A 121 -2.57 -22.44 36.63
C PRO A 121 -2.46 -21.02 37.20
N GLU A 122 -3.53 -20.53 37.82
CA GLU A 122 -3.52 -19.33 38.66
C GLU A 122 -2.40 -19.54 39.68
N GLU A 123 -1.35 -18.71 39.63
CA GLU A 123 -0.36 -18.66 40.70
C GLU A 123 -1.12 -18.24 41.96
N THR A 124 -1.47 -19.21 42.79
CA THR A 124 -1.99 -19.01 44.13
C THR A 124 -1.01 -18.13 44.87
N THR A 125 -1.34 -16.85 45.00
CA THR A 125 -0.68 -15.94 45.93
C THR A 125 -0.86 -16.52 47.33
N GLU A 126 0.20 -17.16 47.82
CA GLU A 126 0.31 -17.64 49.20
C GLU A 126 0.19 -16.44 50.16
N THR A 127 -0.74 -16.56 51.10
CA THR A 127 -0.95 -15.69 52.26
C THR A 127 0.08 -15.93 53.35
#